data_AF-G8RRS4-F1
#
_entry.id   AF-G8RRS4-F1
#
_cell.length_a   1.000
_cell.length_b   1.000
_cell.length_c   1.000
_cell.angle_alpha   90.00
_cell.angle_beta   90.00
_cell.angle_gamma   90.00
#
_symmetry.space_group_name_H-M   'P 1'
#
loop_
_entity.id
_entity.type
_entity.pdbx_description
1 polymer ?
#
loop_
_entity_poly.entity_id
_entity_poly.type
_entity_poly.pdbx_seq_one_letter_code
_entity_poly.pdbx_strand_id
1 'polypeptide(L)'
;MSEIEGLPDEIDSGDIAFTFENYDSDGGGPTLFDFRATWDGGHTMTWWQDISERQPGLSPMSSAPSEGWASWRNGNDLLVAYTWPDLETDGWAYVRGGAPTAAKDDDAMYEPETWLALARTVLGVVHERFSDADGGTFR
;
A
#
# COMPACT_ATOMS: atom_id res chain seq x y z
N MET A 1 -19.64 0.20 8.00
CA MET A 1 -18.70 -0.94 7.98
C MET A 1 -17.34 -0.39 8.34
N SER A 2 -16.49 -1.20 8.98
CA SER A 2 -15.12 -0.79 9.29
C SER A 2 -14.38 -0.54 7.98
N GLU A 3 -13.60 0.53 7.89
CA GLU A 3 -12.78 0.87 6.71
C GLU A 3 -11.61 -0.11 6.51
N ILE A 4 -11.31 -0.90 7.55
CA ILE A 4 -10.26 -1.91 7.63
C ILE A 4 -10.80 -3.18 8.28
N GLU A 5 -10.51 -4.34 7.71
CA GLU A 5 -10.72 -5.64 8.35
C GLU A 5 -9.40 -6.42 8.45
N GLY A 6 -9.13 -7.01 9.61
CA GLY A 6 -8.03 -7.96 9.80
C GLY A 6 -6.76 -7.40 10.45
N LEU A 7 -6.64 -6.08 10.64
CA LEU A 7 -5.59 -5.53 11.49
C LEU A 7 -5.90 -5.77 12.98
N PRO A 8 -4.92 -6.21 13.79
CA PRO A 8 -5.00 -6.16 15.25
C PRO A 8 -4.96 -4.71 15.77
N ASP A 9 -5.22 -4.50 17.07
CA ASP A 9 -5.16 -3.17 17.70
C ASP A 9 -3.73 -2.60 17.80
N GLU A 10 -2.72 -3.47 17.75
CA GLU A 10 -1.29 -3.14 17.78
C GLU A 10 -0.55 -4.06 16.82
N ILE A 11 0.41 -3.50 16.07
CA ILE A 11 1.13 -4.22 15.00
C ILE A 11 2.55 -4.56 15.44
N ASP A 12 2.85 -5.85 15.54
CA ASP A 12 4.22 -6.34 15.72
C ASP A 12 4.98 -6.42 14.38
N SER A 13 6.31 -6.41 14.45
CA SER A 13 7.16 -6.79 13.31
C SER A 13 6.86 -8.22 12.86
N GLY A 14 6.79 -8.43 11.56
CA GLY A 14 6.48 -9.72 10.95
C GLY A 14 5.54 -9.57 9.76
N ASP A 15 4.66 -10.56 9.60
CA ASP A 15 3.66 -10.57 8.53
C ASP A 15 2.41 -9.81 8.96
N ILE A 16 1.99 -8.89 8.10
CA ILE A 16 0.84 -8.01 8.29
C ILE A 16 -0.09 -8.22 7.11
N ALA A 17 -1.38 -8.48 7.38
CA ALA A 17 -2.35 -8.70 6.33
C ALA A 17 -3.69 -8.09 6.72
N PHE A 18 -4.29 -7.32 5.81
CA PHE A 18 -5.58 -6.72 6.03
C PHE A 18 -6.29 -6.44 4.71
N THR A 19 -7.61 -6.30 4.80
CA THR A 19 -8.46 -5.89 3.69
C THR A 19 -8.94 -4.48 3.97
N PHE A 20 -8.93 -3.61 2.96
CA PHE A 20 -9.47 -2.26 3.09
C PHE A 20 -10.25 -1.82 1.87
N GLU A 21 -11.16 -0.89 2.10
CA GLU A 21 -11.89 -0.20 1.04
C GLU A 21 -11.02 0.92 0.45
N ASN A 22 -10.83 0.89 -0.87
CA ASN A 22 -10.30 2.01 -1.63
C ASN A 22 -11.38 2.56 -2.56
N TYR A 23 -11.54 3.87 -2.57
CA TYR A 23 -12.58 4.53 -3.34
C TYR A 23 -12.01 4.97 -4.69
N ASP A 24 -12.63 4.51 -5.76
CA ASP A 24 -12.33 5.07 -7.07
C ASP A 24 -12.95 6.47 -7.18
N SER A 25 -12.14 7.46 -7.57
CA SER A 25 -12.60 8.85 -7.75
C SER A 25 -13.68 8.97 -8.82
N ASP A 26 -13.79 7.95 -9.68
CA ASP A 26 -14.68 7.94 -10.84
C ASP A 26 -16.10 7.42 -10.52
N GLY A 27 -16.43 7.20 -9.24
CA GLY A 27 -17.80 6.90 -8.78
C GLY A 27 -18.23 5.43 -8.93
N GLY A 28 -17.29 4.52 -9.16
CA GLY A 28 -17.53 3.06 -9.26
C GLY A 28 -17.89 2.36 -7.95
N GLY A 29 -17.91 3.09 -6.83
CA GLY A 29 -18.08 2.54 -5.48
C GLY A 29 -16.76 2.05 -4.87
N PRO A 30 -16.78 1.59 -3.61
CA PRO A 30 -15.60 1.07 -2.94
C PRO A 30 -15.15 -0.25 -3.60
N THR A 31 -13.85 -0.35 -3.86
CA THR A 31 -13.18 -1.61 -4.24
C THR A 31 -12.43 -2.13 -3.03
N LEU A 32 -12.62 -3.41 -2.70
CA LEU A 32 -11.89 -4.10 -1.64
C LEU A 32 -10.54 -4.57 -2.16
N PHE A 33 -9.48 -4.21 -1.45
CA PHE A 33 -8.12 -4.68 -1.72
C PHE A 33 -7.60 -5.49 -0.54
N ASP A 34 -6.97 -6.62 -0.83
CA ASP A 34 -6.16 -7.35 0.13
C ASP A 34 -4.73 -6.82 0.05
N PHE A 35 -4.19 -6.39 1.18
CA PHE A 35 -2.82 -5.91 1.28
C PHE A 35 -2.05 -6.76 2.28
N ARG A 36 -0.86 -7.17 1.87
CA ARG A 36 0.04 -8.00 2.68
C ARG A 36 1.41 -7.34 2.69
N ALA A 37 2.00 -7.27 3.87
CA ALA A 37 3.35 -6.75 4.05
C ALA A 37 4.17 -7.64 4.98
N THR A 38 5.47 -7.63 4.76
CA THR A 38 6.44 -8.16 5.74
C THR A 38 7.32 -7.00 6.20
N TRP A 39 7.37 -6.80 7.51
CA TRP A 39 8.08 -5.71 8.16
C TRP A 39 9.04 -6.23 9.21
N ASP A 40 10.29 -5.75 9.19
CA ASP A 40 11.35 -6.21 10.09
C ASP A 40 11.50 -5.36 11.36
N GLY A 41 10.54 -4.47 11.65
CA GLY A 41 10.66 -3.48 12.73
C GLY A 41 11.50 -2.26 12.35
N GLY A 42 12.04 -2.22 11.12
CA GLY A 42 12.87 -1.15 10.61
C GLY A 42 12.13 -0.12 9.76
N HIS A 43 12.85 0.46 8.81
CA HIS A 43 12.35 1.54 7.94
C HIS A 43 12.10 1.06 6.51
N THR A 44 11.79 -0.22 6.37
CA THR A 44 11.62 -0.92 5.10
C THR A 44 10.55 -2.00 5.23
N MET A 45 9.77 -2.20 4.18
CA MET A 45 8.85 -3.33 4.07
C MET A 45 8.88 -3.90 2.65
N THR A 46 8.55 -5.18 2.52
CA THR A 46 8.05 -5.74 1.25
C THR A 46 6.52 -5.80 1.31
N TRP A 47 5.86 -5.67 0.17
CA TRP A 47 4.41 -5.67 0.12
C TRP A 47 3.89 -6.37 -1.13
N TRP A 48 2.65 -6.81 -1.04
CA TRP A 48 1.84 -7.41 -2.10
C TRP A 48 0.41 -6.88 -1.97
N GLN A 49 -0.25 -6.68 -3.10
CA GLN A 49 -1.65 -6.29 -3.14
C GLN A 49 -2.38 -6.95 -4.31
N ASP A 50 -3.67 -7.16 -4.14
CA ASP A 50 -4.59 -7.50 -5.23
C ASP A 50 -6.02 -7.12 -4.82
N ILE A 51 -6.93 -7.16 -5.80
CA ILE A 51 -8.35 -7.08 -5.50
C ILE A 51 -8.76 -8.25 -4.60
N SER A 52 -9.52 -7.95 -3.55
CA SER A 52 -9.89 -8.96 -2.55
C SER A 52 -10.83 -10.00 -3.15
N GLU A 53 -10.63 -11.29 -2.85
CA GLU A 53 -11.57 -12.35 -3.23
C GLU A 53 -12.97 -12.15 -2.62
N ARG A 54 -13.08 -11.31 -1.58
CA ARG A 54 -14.35 -10.93 -0.95
C ARG A 54 -15.14 -9.91 -1.75
N GLN A 55 -14.53 -9.28 -2.76
CA GLN A 55 -15.20 -8.30 -3.61
C GLN A 55 -16.32 -9.00 -4.40
N PRO A 56 -17.58 -8.53 -4.29
CA PRO A 56 -18.69 -9.13 -5.01
C PRO A 56 -18.58 -8.85 -6.52
N GLY A 57 -18.98 -9.84 -7.33
CA GLY A 57 -19.10 -9.67 -8.78
C GLY A 57 -17.77 -9.70 -9.56
N LEU A 58 -16.68 -10.12 -8.93
CA LEU A 58 -15.42 -10.32 -9.64
C LEU A 58 -15.50 -11.45 -10.66
N SER A 59 -14.83 -11.23 -11.79
CA SER A 59 -14.46 -12.31 -12.70
C SER A 59 -13.08 -12.85 -12.30
N PRO A 60 -12.73 -14.10 -12.67
CA PRO A 60 -11.37 -14.60 -12.46
C PRO A 60 -10.27 -13.74 -13.13
N MET A 61 -10.60 -12.98 -14.17
CA MET A 61 -9.65 -12.07 -14.85
C MET A 61 -9.51 -10.70 -14.16
N SER A 62 -10.19 -10.49 -13.03
CA SER A 62 -10.12 -9.23 -12.29
C SER A 62 -8.92 -9.18 -11.33
N SER A 63 -8.29 -10.32 -11.05
CA SER A 63 -7.05 -10.42 -10.29
C SER A 63 -5.86 -10.05 -11.17
N ALA A 64 -5.06 -9.12 -10.69
CA ALA A 64 -3.82 -8.69 -11.32
C ALA A 64 -2.91 -8.16 -10.21
N PRO A 65 -2.28 -9.06 -9.43
CA PRO A 65 -1.51 -8.66 -8.27
C PRO A 65 -0.32 -7.77 -8.64
N SER A 66 0.00 -6.85 -7.74
CA SER A 66 1.26 -6.10 -7.78
C SER A 66 1.99 -6.23 -6.46
N GLU A 67 3.31 -6.11 -6.54
CA GLU A 67 4.18 -6.31 -5.39
C GLU A 67 5.41 -5.42 -5.46
N GLY A 68 6.11 -5.29 -4.34
CA GLY A 68 7.28 -4.45 -4.30
C GLY A 68 7.87 -4.27 -2.91
N TRP A 69 8.60 -3.18 -2.76
CA TRP A 69 9.15 -2.75 -1.48
C TRP A 69 8.95 -1.25 -1.30
N ALA A 70 8.93 -0.85 -0.03
CA ALA A 70 8.90 0.56 0.35
C ALA A 70 9.96 0.84 1.41
N SER A 71 10.49 2.06 1.41
CA SER A 71 11.48 2.51 2.38
C SER A 71 11.28 3.96 2.78
N TRP A 72 11.40 4.22 4.08
CA TRP A 72 11.34 5.55 4.68
C TRP A 72 12.58 5.84 5.56
N ARG A 73 13.73 5.28 5.18
CA ARG A 73 15.00 5.38 5.93
C ARG A 73 15.50 6.80 6.18
N ASN A 74 15.06 7.78 5.39
CA ASN A 74 15.43 9.18 5.60
C ASN A 74 14.53 9.89 6.64
N GLY A 75 13.52 9.20 7.18
CA GLY A 75 12.63 9.68 8.24
C GLY A 75 11.54 10.67 7.79
N ASN A 76 11.48 11.03 6.51
CA ASN A 76 10.54 12.05 6.02
C ASN A 76 9.80 11.62 4.75
N ASP A 77 10.49 10.95 3.83
CA ASP A 77 9.94 10.63 2.52
C ASP A 77 9.79 9.12 2.36
N LEU A 78 8.94 8.72 1.43
CA LEU A 78 8.70 7.32 1.10
C LEU A 78 9.21 7.03 -0.31
N LEU A 79 10.13 6.08 -0.42
CA LEU A 79 10.50 5.48 -1.69
C LEU A 79 9.70 4.19 -1.86
N VAL A 80 8.99 4.06 -2.97
CA VAL A 80 8.26 2.85 -3.36
C VAL A 80 8.85 2.35 -4.66
N ALA A 81 9.13 1.06 -4.76
CA ALA A 81 9.42 0.39 -6.01
C ALA A 81 8.51 -0.81 -6.15
N TYR A 82 8.04 -1.06 -7.37
CA TYR A 82 7.00 -2.04 -7.63
C TYR A 82 7.18 -2.74 -8.97
N THR A 83 6.56 -3.91 -9.05
CA THR A 83 6.31 -4.64 -10.28
C THR A 83 4.83 -5.03 -10.34
N TRP A 84 4.28 -5.02 -11.54
CA TRP A 84 2.92 -5.44 -11.86
C TRP A 84 2.98 -6.36 -13.08
N PRO A 85 3.29 -7.65 -12.87
CA PRO A 85 3.65 -8.56 -13.96
C PRO A 85 2.56 -8.74 -15.01
N ASP A 86 1.28 -8.81 -14.59
CA ASP A 86 0.15 -8.99 -15.51
C ASP A 86 -0.06 -7.79 -16.45
N LEU A 87 0.49 -6.63 -16.09
CA LEU A 87 0.48 -5.42 -16.93
C LEU A 87 1.86 -5.13 -17.55
N GLU A 88 2.82 -6.05 -17.44
CA GLU A 88 4.20 -5.88 -17.89
C GLU A 88 4.81 -4.54 -17.43
N THR A 89 4.44 -4.11 -16.22
CA THR A 89 4.75 -2.78 -15.71
C THR A 89 5.70 -2.87 -14.52
N ASP A 90 6.78 -2.10 -14.56
CA ASP A 90 7.68 -1.90 -13.42
C ASP A 90 7.75 -0.41 -13.10
N GLY A 91 8.05 -0.05 -11.87
CA GLY A 91 8.19 1.35 -11.54
C GLY A 91 8.78 1.64 -10.19
N TRP A 92 9.02 2.92 -9.98
CA TRP A 92 9.39 3.47 -8.68
C TRP A 92 8.86 4.89 -8.56
N ALA A 93 8.60 5.31 -7.33
CA ALA A 93 8.29 6.69 -7.03
C ALA A 93 8.78 7.10 -5.64
N TYR A 94 9.10 8.38 -5.54
CA TYR A 94 9.49 9.08 -4.33
C TYR A 94 8.37 10.02 -3.92
N VAL A 95 7.78 9.78 -2.75
CA VAL A 95 6.70 10.58 -2.19
C VAL A 95 7.28 11.50 -1.12
N ARG A 96 7.33 12.80 -1.41
CA ARG A 96 7.82 13.79 -0.44
C ARG A 96 6.88 13.88 0.76
N GLY A 97 7.43 13.82 1.97
CA GLY A 97 6.65 13.81 3.21
C GLY A 97 5.81 12.53 3.39
N GLY A 98 6.01 11.51 2.55
CA GLY A 98 5.19 10.30 2.53
C GLY A 98 5.60 9.24 3.55
N ALA A 99 6.65 9.46 4.35
CA ALA A 99 7.04 8.48 5.36
C ALA A 99 5.90 8.25 6.38
N PRO A 100 5.64 7.00 6.79
CA PRO A 100 4.59 6.69 7.76
C PRO A 100 4.80 7.35 9.12
N THR A 101 6.06 7.64 9.46
CA THR A 101 6.47 8.31 10.70
C THR A 101 6.85 9.78 10.47
N ALA A 102 6.55 10.38 9.30
CA ALA A 102 6.82 11.79 9.05
C ALA A 102 6.11 12.66 10.09
N ALA A 103 6.88 13.45 10.86
CA ALA A 103 6.40 14.28 11.97
C ALA A 103 5.79 13.52 13.16
N LYS A 104 5.94 12.19 13.21
CA LYS A 104 5.61 11.34 14.37
C LYS A 104 6.88 10.71 14.94
N ASP A 105 6.76 9.97 16.03
CA ASP A 105 7.82 9.08 16.49
C ASP A 105 7.68 7.68 15.84
N ASP A 106 8.74 6.87 15.90
CA ASP A 106 8.82 5.55 15.25
C ASP A 106 7.77 4.55 15.79
N ASP A 107 7.27 4.75 17.01
CA ASP A 107 6.21 3.95 17.64
C ASP A 107 4.88 4.05 16.87
N ALA A 108 4.71 5.06 16.01
CA ALA A 108 3.54 5.15 15.13
C ALA A 108 3.40 3.95 14.18
N MET A 109 4.48 3.22 13.89
CA MET A 109 4.43 1.99 13.10
C MET A 109 3.71 0.83 13.80
N TYR A 110 3.50 0.89 15.11
CA TYR A 110 2.71 -0.10 15.83
C TYR A 110 1.21 0.22 15.79
N GLU A 111 0.81 1.38 15.24
CA GLU A 111 -0.58 1.81 15.08
C GLU A 111 -1.19 1.26 13.76
N PRO A 112 -2.37 0.62 13.79
CA PRO A 112 -3.05 0.11 12.59
C PRO A 112 -3.36 1.19 11.55
N GLU A 113 -3.71 2.41 11.99
CA GLU A 113 -4.03 3.52 11.11
C GLU A 113 -2.82 3.98 10.29
N THR A 114 -1.61 3.86 10.84
CA THR A 114 -0.36 4.16 10.12
C THR A 114 -0.15 3.18 8.97
N TRP A 115 -0.47 1.90 9.17
CA TRP A 115 -0.40 0.88 8.11
C TRP A 115 -1.44 1.08 7.02
N LEU A 116 -2.68 1.44 7.39
CA LEU A 116 -3.70 1.79 6.38
C LEU A 116 -3.25 2.99 5.53
N ALA A 117 -2.75 4.04 6.17
CA ALA A 117 -2.29 5.24 5.47
C ALA A 117 -1.11 4.91 4.52
N LEU A 118 -0.16 4.10 4.99
CA LEU A 118 0.96 3.65 4.19
C LEU A 118 0.52 2.81 2.97
N ALA A 119 -0.37 1.85 3.17
CA ALA A 119 -0.90 1.03 2.07
C ALA A 119 -1.64 1.88 1.03
N ARG A 120 -2.41 2.88 1.46
CA ARG A 120 -3.07 3.84 0.56
C ARG A 120 -2.09 4.67 -0.24
N THR A 121 -1.02 5.16 0.38
CA THR A 121 0.04 5.89 -0.34
C THR A 121 0.72 4.99 -1.36
N VAL A 122 1.04 3.74 -1.00
CA VAL A 122 1.63 2.75 -1.93
C VAL A 122 0.70 2.49 -3.12
N LEU A 123 -0.59 2.19 -2.88
CA LEU A 123 -1.56 2.01 -3.96
C LEU A 123 -1.72 3.28 -4.81
N GLY A 124 -1.73 4.45 -4.19
CA GLY A 124 -1.77 5.72 -4.88
C GLY A 124 -0.60 5.89 -5.85
N VAL A 125 0.61 5.46 -5.46
CA VAL A 125 1.78 5.44 -6.35
C VAL A 125 1.59 4.44 -7.49
N VAL A 126 1.24 3.19 -7.18
CA VAL A 126 1.13 2.11 -8.18
C VAL A 126 0.07 2.40 -9.23
N HIS A 127 -1.05 3.02 -8.83
CA HIS A 127 -2.13 3.40 -9.73
C HIS A 127 -1.98 4.80 -10.35
N GLU A 128 -0.81 5.44 -10.20
CA GLU A 128 -0.51 6.78 -10.74
C GLU A 128 -1.50 7.88 -10.26
N ARG A 129 -2.06 7.70 -9.06
CA ARG A 129 -3.02 8.62 -8.41
C ARG A 129 -2.35 9.60 -7.44
N PHE A 130 -1.04 9.54 -7.27
CA PHE A 130 -0.29 10.41 -6.37
C PHE A 130 0.45 11.52 -7.14
N SER A 131 -0.15 12.71 -7.21
CA SER A 131 0.38 13.84 -7.98
C SER A 131 1.71 14.41 -7.45
N ASP A 132 2.01 14.20 -6.17
CA ASP A 132 3.21 14.71 -5.51
C ASP A 132 4.37 13.71 -5.49
N ALA A 133 4.22 12.58 -6.18
CA ALA A 133 5.26 11.57 -6.32
C ALA A 133 6.17 11.89 -7.53
N ASP A 134 7.48 11.82 -7.32
CA ASP A 134 8.49 11.92 -8.38
C ASP A 134 8.98 10.52 -8.72
N GLY A 135 8.89 10.09 -9.97
CA GLY A 135 9.12 8.69 -10.31
C GLY A 135 8.96 8.37 -11.78
N GLY A 136 9.09 7.09 -12.10
CA GLY A 136 8.92 6.56 -13.45
C GLY A 136 8.23 5.22 -13.46
N THR A 137 7.25 5.08 -14.35
CA THR A 137 6.61 3.81 -14.73
C THR A 137 7.20 3.37 -16.07
N PHE A 138 7.57 2.10 -16.17
CA PHE A 138 8.13 1.46 -17.36
C PHE A 138 7.17 0.36 -17.82
N ARG A 139 6.91 0.32 -19.13
CA ARG A 139 6.04 -0.63 -19.81
C ARG A 139 6.69 -1.07 -21.12
#